data_AF-A0A7K4L097-F1
#
_entry.id   AF-A0A7K4L097-F1
#
_cell.length_a   1.000
_cell.length_b   1.000
_cell.length_c   1.000
_cell.angle_alpha   90.00
_cell.angle_beta   90.00
_cell.angle_gamma   90.00
#
_symmetry.space_group_name_H-M   'P 1'
#
loop_
_entity.id
_entity.type
_entity.pdbx_description
1 polymer ?
#
loop_
_entity_poly.entity_id
_entity_poly.type
_entity_poly.pdbx_seq_one_letter_code
_entity_poly.pdbx_strand_id
1 'polypeptide(L)'
;LESSLLTQPWAPVRLGEAAFIAKACFRDWGYVLLVSDLSSVWHESADTQAVGQRSKELNKRLTAPVSSFLHRLSSLVSPLLAGQPDAATSFSCHRAPGRLSVHVKSELSGLPFYWDFHCSSAPVEMV
;
A
#
# COMPACT_ATOMS: atom_id res chain seq x y z
N LEU A 1 12.88 -4.96 -6.62
CA LEU A 1 11.42 -4.83 -6.40
C LEU A 1 10.74 -4.26 -7.63
N GLU A 2 11.30 -3.18 -8.19
CA GLU A 2 10.80 -2.52 -9.41
C GLU A 2 10.67 -3.46 -10.62
N SER A 3 11.64 -4.33 -10.90
CA SER A 3 11.54 -5.31 -11.99
C SER A 3 10.34 -6.25 -11.85
N SER A 4 10.02 -6.68 -10.63
CA SER A 4 8.84 -7.49 -10.32
C SER A 4 7.53 -6.72 -10.45
N LEU A 5 7.55 -5.40 -10.28
CA LEU A 5 6.38 -4.53 -10.42
C LEU A 5 5.97 -4.33 -11.89
N LEU A 6 6.94 -4.41 -12.81
CA LEU A 6 6.68 -4.33 -14.24
C LEU A 6 5.76 -5.45 -14.72
N THR A 7 5.86 -6.63 -14.10
CA THR A 7 5.03 -7.80 -14.45
C THR A 7 3.70 -7.84 -13.69
N GLN A 8 3.46 -6.94 -12.73
CA GLN A 8 2.17 -6.88 -12.03
C GLN A 8 1.11 -6.20 -12.90
N PRO A 9 -0.11 -6.76 -12.97
CA PRO A 9 -1.19 -6.14 -13.72
C PRO A 9 -1.64 -4.85 -13.02
N TRP A 10 -2.02 -3.86 -13.82
CA TRP A 10 -2.80 -2.73 -13.31
C TRP A 10 -4.22 -3.19 -13.01
N ALA A 11 -4.70 -2.87 -11.82
CA ALA A 11 -6.05 -3.19 -11.38
C ALA A 11 -6.81 -1.92 -11.02
N PRO A 12 -8.12 -1.83 -11.37
CA PRO A 12 -8.97 -0.76 -10.87
C PRO A 12 -9.19 -0.94 -9.36
N VAL A 13 -9.01 0.14 -8.59
CA VAL A 13 -9.21 0.15 -7.15
C VAL A 13 -10.03 1.37 -6.72
N ARG A 14 -10.76 1.23 -5.62
CA ARG A 14 -11.43 2.35 -4.95
C ARG A 14 -10.76 2.63 -3.61
N LEU A 15 -10.33 3.87 -3.42
CA LEU A 15 -9.76 4.36 -2.17
C LEU A 15 -10.71 5.41 -1.62
N GLY A 16 -11.59 5.00 -0.70
CA GLY A 16 -12.76 5.78 -0.30
C GLY A 16 -13.71 5.95 -1.49
N GLU A 17 -14.09 7.20 -1.77
CA GLU A 17 -15.00 7.51 -2.88
C GLU A 17 -14.28 7.62 -4.24
N ALA A 18 -12.96 7.79 -4.24
CA ALA A 18 -12.17 8.03 -5.43
C ALA A 18 -11.74 6.72 -6.13
N ALA A 19 -11.77 6.74 -7.48
CA ALA A 19 -11.32 5.65 -8.33
C ALA A 19 -9.88 5.86 -8.79
N PHE A 20 -9.12 4.78 -8.83
CA PHE A 20 -7.73 4.74 -9.29
C PHE A 20 -7.47 3.43 -10.05
N ILE A 21 -6.32 3.36 -10.70
CA ILE A 21 -5.67 2.10 -11.01
C ILE A 21 -4.42 1.94 -10.14
N ALA A 22 -4.11 0.73 -9.71
CA ALA A 22 -2.95 0.45 -8.89
C ALA A 22 -2.30 -0.88 -9.27
N LYS A 23 -1.02 -1.01 -8.94
CA LYS A 23 -0.30 -2.29 -8.92
C LYS A 23 0.73 -2.27 -7.82
N ALA A 24 0.98 -3.42 -7.21
CA ALA A 24 1.90 -3.52 -6.08
C ALA A 24 2.67 -4.84 -6.13
N CYS A 25 3.88 -4.84 -5.59
CA CYS A 25 4.67 -6.04 -5.36
C CYS A 25 5.17 -6.04 -3.92
N PHE A 26 4.87 -7.11 -3.17
CA PHE A 26 5.34 -7.33 -1.81
C PHE A 26 6.35 -8.48 -1.78
N ARG A 27 7.40 -8.33 -0.97
CA ARG A 27 8.42 -9.34 -0.65
C ARG A 27 8.76 -9.25 0.84
N ASP A 28 9.51 -10.22 1.35
CA ASP A 28 9.91 -10.23 2.77
C ASP A 28 10.85 -9.08 3.15
N TRP A 29 11.50 -8.46 2.16
CA TRP A 29 12.44 -7.35 2.34
C TRP A 29 11.88 -5.98 1.95
N GLY A 30 10.60 -5.88 1.57
CA GLY A 30 9.99 -4.61 1.22
C GLY A 30 8.84 -4.71 0.23
N TYR A 31 8.30 -3.56 -0.15
CA TYR A 31 7.28 -3.46 -1.17
C TYR A 31 7.51 -2.28 -2.11
N VAL A 32 6.82 -2.35 -3.25
CA VAL A 32 6.67 -1.21 -4.15
C VAL A 32 5.22 -1.12 -4.61
N LEU A 33 4.67 0.09 -4.64
CA LEU A 33 3.29 0.41 -4.99
C LEU A 33 3.29 1.54 -6.03
N LEU A 34 2.50 1.38 -7.08
CA LEU A 34 2.12 2.43 -8.01
C LEU A 34 0.62 2.63 -7.97
N VAL A 35 0.19 3.89 -7.95
CA VAL A 35 -1.21 4.30 -7.99
C VAL A 35 -1.36 5.42 -9.01
N SER A 36 -2.41 5.39 -9.83
CA SER A 36 -2.70 6.44 -10.80
C SER A 36 -4.19 6.75 -10.83
N ASP A 37 -4.52 8.04 -10.97
CA ASP A 37 -5.88 8.50 -11.25
C ASP A 37 -6.08 8.82 -12.74
N LEU A 38 -5.22 8.25 -13.61
CA LEU A 38 -5.12 8.50 -15.05
C LEU A 38 -4.64 9.91 -15.44
N SER A 39 -4.44 10.80 -14.47
CA SER A 39 -3.88 12.15 -14.70
C SER A 39 -2.48 12.28 -14.11
N SER A 40 -2.24 11.65 -12.96
CA SER A 40 -0.95 11.59 -12.28
C SER A 40 -0.63 10.15 -11.90
N VAL A 41 0.65 9.88 -11.67
CA VAL A 41 1.13 8.59 -11.18
C VAL A 41 1.92 8.86 -9.91
N TRP A 42 1.59 8.13 -8.85
CA TRP A 42 2.29 8.16 -7.57
C TRP A 42 2.92 6.82 -7.27
N HIS A 43 4.07 6.88 -6.63
CA HIS A 43 4.93 5.75 -6.32
C HIS A 43 5.35 5.78 -4.85
N GLU A 44 5.39 4.60 -4.24
CA GLU A 44 6.11 4.37 -3.00
C GLU A 44 6.94 3.08 -3.10
N SER A 45 8.18 3.14 -2.63
CA SER A 45 9.03 1.98 -2.37
C SER A 45 9.46 2.03 -0.91
N ALA A 46 9.30 0.94 -0.18
CA ALA A 46 9.65 0.85 1.23
C ALA A 46 10.39 -0.46 1.49
N ASP A 47 11.57 -0.34 2.11
CA ASP A 47 12.38 -1.47 2.57
C ASP A 47 12.00 -1.90 4.00
N THR A 48 12.73 -2.87 4.55
CA THR A 48 12.48 -3.35 5.90
C THR A 48 12.67 -2.29 6.99
N GLN A 49 13.56 -1.31 6.77
CA GLN A 49 13.82 -0.26 7.75
C GLN A 49 12.65 0.72 7.79
N ALA A 50 12.22 1.21 6.62
CA ALA A 50 11.06 2.09 6.50
C ALA A 50 9.79 1.41 7.05
N VAL A 51 9.58 0.13 6.72
CA VAL A 51 8.43 -0.63 7.22
C VAL A 51 8.50 -0.81 8.74
N GLY A 52 9.68 -1.16 9.27
CA GLY A 52 9.87 -1.38 10.70
C GLY A 52 9.72 -0.10 11.54
N GLN A 53 10.09 1.05 11.00
CA GLN A 53 9.87 2.34 11.66
C GLN A 53 8.37 2.69 11.65
N ARG A 54 7.73 2.62 10.48
CA ARG A 54 6.32 2.98 10.32
C ARG A 54 5.38 2.06 11.10
N SER A 55 5.70 0.76 11.18
CA SER A 55 4.90 -0.19 11.95
C SER A 55 4.87 0.16 13.43
N LYS A 56 6.01 0.57 14.01
CA LYS A 56 6.10 1.02 15.42
C LYS A 56 5.33 2.31 15.68
N GLU A 57 5.34 3.23 14.71
CA GLU A 57 4.64 4.51 14.82
C GLU A 57 3.11 4.32 14.78
N LEU A 58 2.62 3.54 13.81
CA LEU A 58 1.19 3.36 13.56
C LEU A 58 0.54 2.29 14.44
N ASN A 59 1.30 1.26 14.83
CA ASN A 59 0.78 0.08 15.52
C ASN A 59 1.51 -0.14 16.86
N LYS A 60 1.51 0.88 17.73
CA LYS A 60 2.27 0.92 19.01
C LYS A 60 2.08 -0.28 19.95
N ARG A 61 0.98 -1.02 19.81
CA ARG A 61 0.65 -2.20 20.64
C ARG A 61 0.99 -3.53 19.96
N LEU A 62 1.32 -3.52 18.67
CA LEU A 62 1.68 -4.71 17.92
C LEU A 62 3.20 -4.89 17.93
N THR A 63 3.66 -6.03 18.42
CA THR A 63 5.06 -6.45 18.31
C THR A 63 5.11 -7.66 17.39
N ALA A 64 5.64 -7.46 16.18
CA ALA A 64 5.82 -8.53 15.20
C ALA A 64 7.05 -8.23 14.32
N PRO A 65 7.67 -9.27 13.74
CA PRO A 65 8.71 -9.08 12.73
C PRO A 65 8.23 -8.26 11.53
N VAL A 66 9.15 -7.54 10.89
CA VAL A 66 8.86 -6.72 9.69
C VAL A 66 8.27 -7.57 8.56
N SER A 67 8.76 -8.80 8.37
CA SER A 67 8.22 -9.73 7.38
C SER A 67 6.75 -10.07 7.64
N SER A 68 6.31 -10.17 8.90
CA SER A 68 4.90 -10.38 9.25
C SER A 68 4.03 -9.17 8.88
N PHE A 69 4.55 -7.95 9.06
CA PHE A 69 3.87 -6.74 8.58
C PHE A 69 3.77 -6.72 7.05
N LEU A 70 4.85 -7.05 6.33
CA LEU A 70 4.86 -7.12 4.87
C LEU A 70 3.88 -8.16 4.33
N HIS A 71 3.86 -9.35 4.92
CA HIS A 71 2.89 -10.39 4.60
C HIS A 71 1.45 -9.93 4.87
N ARG A 72 1.23 -9.25 6.00
CA ARG A 72 -0.08 -8.68 6.33
C ARG A 72 -0.52 -7.65 5.30
N LEU A 73 0.34 -6.71 4.91
CA LEU A 73 0.03 -5.71 3.89
C LEU A 73 -0.30 -6.38 2.54
N SER A 74 0.48 -7.38 2.13
CA SER A 74 0.19 -8.17 0.94
C SER A 74 -1.20 -8.82 1.01
N SER A 75 -1.56 -9.42 2.15
CA SER A 75 -2.87 -10.04 2.35
C SER A 75 -4.05 -9.06 2.33
N LEU A 76 -3.82 -7.79 2.65
CA LEU A 76 -4.84 -6.73 2.61
C LEU A 76 -4.98 -6.15 1.20
N VAL A 77 -3.86 -5.93 0.51
CA VAL A 77 -3.84 -5.25 -0.80
C VAL A 77 -4.13 -6.21 -1.95
N SER A 78 -3.76 -7.49 -1.86
CA SER A 78 -3.98 -8.45 -2.95
C SER A 78 -5.47 -8.64 -3.29
N PRO A 79 -6.40 -8.79 -2.32
CA PRO A 79 -7.83 -8.87 -2.62
C PRO A 79 -8.38 -7.58 -3.25
N LEU A 80 -7.90 -6.41 -2.80
CA LEU A 80 -8.24 -5.12 -3.40
C LEU A 80 -7.83 -5.08 -4.88
N LEU A 81 -6.60 -5.48 -5.20
CA LEU A 81 -6.09 -5.54 -6.58
C LEU A 81 -6.77 -6.64 -7.42
N ALA A 82 -7.29 -7.69 -6.80
CA ALA A 82 -8.10 -8.71 -7.48
C ALA A 82 -9.55 -8.26 -7.73
N GLY A 83 -9.93 -7.05 -7.31
CA GLY A 83 -11.31 -6.55 -7.41
C GLY A 83 -12.28 -7.22 -6.44
N GLN A 84 -11.77 -7.84 -5.38
CA GLN A 84 -12.53 -8.54 -4.34
C GLN A 84 -12.09 -8.04 -2.95
N PRO A 85 -12.32 -6.75 -2.63
CA PRO A 85 -11.87 -6.18 -1.36
C PRO A 85 -12.57 -6.84 -0.17
N ASP A 86 -11.83 -7.04 0.91
CA ASP A 86 -12.38 -7.53 2.18
C ASP A 86 -13.24 -6.44 2.84
N ALA A 87 -14.47 -6.78 3.22
CA ALA A 87 -15.39 -5.89 3.91
C ALA A 87 -14.86 -5.41 5.28
N ALA A 88 -13.98 -6.18 5.92
CA ALA A 88 -13.34 -5.80 7.18
C ALA A 88 -12.14 -4.85 6.99
N THR A 89 -11.76 -4.56 5.74
CA THR A 89 -10.63 -3.66 5.42
C THR A 89 -11.14 -2.40 4.75
N SER A 90 -10.84 -1.26 5.36
CA SER A 90 -11.15 0.06 4.83
C SER A 90 -9.92 0.68 4.17
N PHE A 91 -10.09 1.15 2.95
CA PHE A 91 -9.11 1.95 2.22
C PHE A 91 -9.64 3.36 2.00
N SER A 92 -8.82 4.37 2.27
CA SER A 92 -9.11 5.77 1.92
C SER A 92 -7.84 6.47 1.44
N CYS A 93 -7.96 7.68 0.91
CA CYS A 93 -6.79 8.42 0.47
C CYS A 93 -6.91 9.91 0.76
N HIS A 94 -5.77 10.56 0.91
CA HIS A 94 -5.64 12.01 1.02
C HIS A 94 -4.66 12.51 -0.06
N ARG A 95 -5.11 13.49 -0.86
CA ARG A 95 -4.30 14.11 -1.92
C ARG A 95 -3.68 15.40 -1.42
N ALA A 96 -2.40 15.61 -1.73
CA ALA A 96 -1.69 16.86 -1.53
C ALA A 96 -0.84 17.16 -2.79
N PRO A 97 -0.33 18.39 -2.98
CA PRO A 97 0.52 18.71 -4.12
C PRO A 97 1.68 17.72 -4.27
N GLY A 98 1.71 16.98 -5.39
CA GLY A 98 2.74 15.98 -5.70
C GLY A 98 2.76 14.73 -4.80
N ARG A 99 1.75 14.53 -3.93
CA ARG A 99 1.71 13.43 -2.97
C ARG A 99 0.33 12.79 -2.86
N LEU A 100 0.32 11.48 -2.64
CA LEU A 100 -0.87 10.71 -2.34
C LEU A 100 -0.61 9.85 -1.09
N SER A 101 -1.36 10.09 -0.03
CA SER A 101 -1.38 9.20 1.13
C SER A 101 -2.54 8.21 0.96
N VAL A 102 -2.27 6.91 1.06
CA VAL A 102 -3.31 5.87 1.06
C VAL A 102 -3.36 5.26 2.45
N HIS A 103 -4.51 5.38 3.11
CA HIS A 103 -4.74 4.90 4.47
C HIS A 103 -5.44 3.54 4.43
N VAL A 104 -4.94 2.61 5.20
CA VAL A 104 -5.51 1.27 5.39
C VAL A 104 -5.86 1.09 6.85
N LYS A 105 -7.10 0.70 7.11
CA LYS A 105 -7.58 0.29 8.43
C LYS A 105 -8.15 -1.11 8.33
N SER A 106 -7.64 -2.03 9.15
CA SER A 106 -8.16 -3.40 9.25
C SER A 106 -8.04 -3.89 10.70
N GLU A 107 -8.32 -5.17 10.92
CA GLU A 107 -8.15 -5.82 12.22
C GLU A 107 -7.25 -7.06 12.10
N LEU A 108 -6.32 -7.21 13.04
CA LEU A 108 -5.48 -8.40 13.20
C LEU A 108 -5.76 -9.03 14.57
N SER A 109 -6.48 -10.14 14.59
CA SER A 109 -6.78 -10.91 15.81
C SER A 109 -7.43 -10.07 16.92
N GLY A 110 -8.45 -9.28 16.62
CA GLY A 110 -9.11 -8.39 17.59
C GLY A 110 -8.40 -7.05 17.82
N LEU A 111 -7.19 -6.86 17.26
CA LEU A 111 -6.44 -5.61 17.41
C LEU A 111 -6.54 -4.76 16.15
N PRO A 112 -6.73 -3.44 16.28
CA PRO A 112 -6.76 -2.56 15.12
C PRO A 112 -5.37 -2.53 14.47
N PHE A 113 -5.36 -2.62 13.14
CA PHE A 113 -4.16 -2.53 12.31
C PHE A 113 -4.28 -1.34 11.36
N TYR A 114 -3.27 -0.49 11.37
CA TYR A 114 -3.20 0.72 10.56
C TYR A 114 -1.96 0.71 9.66
N TRP A 115 -2.13 1.20 8.43
CA TRP A 115 -1.01 1.46 7.53
C TRP A 115 -1.27 2.67 6.67
N ASP A 116 -0.26 3.51 6.50
CA ASP A 116 -0.29 4.62 5.57
C ASP A 116 0.78 4.40 4.51
N PHE A 117 0.39 4.34 3.23
CA PHE A 117 1.31 4.42 2.10
C PHE A 117 1.56 5.89 1.78
N HIS A 118 2.83 6.30 1.74
CA HIS A 118 3.24 7.68 1.49
C HIS A 118 3.80 7.81 0.07
N CYS A 119 2.93 7.95 -0.91
CA CYS A 119 3.33 7.97 -2.31
C CYS A 119 3.72 9.39 -2.75
N SER A 120 4.85 9.51 -3.45
CA SER A 120 5.28 10.72 -4.14
C SER A 120 5.02 10.62 -5.64
N SER A 121 5.09 11.73 -6.38
CA SER A 121 5.08 11.67 -7.85
C SER A 121 6.07 10.60 -8.36
N ALA A 122 5.60 9.74 -9.26
CA ALA A 122 6.43 8.71 -9.85
C ALA A 122 7.51 9.34 -10.76
N PRO A 123 8.74 8.81 -10.78
CA PRO A 123 9.73 9.15 -11.78
C PRO A 123 9.22 8.81 -13.19
N VAL A 124 9.66 9.56 -14.21
CA VAL A 124 9.26 9.34 -15.61
C VAL A 124 9.57 7.92 -16.08
N GLU A 125 10.64 7.31 -15.57
CA GLU A 125 11.06 5.95 -15.90
C GLU A 125 10.10 4.86 -15.42
N MET A 126 9.19 5.19 -14.50
CA MET A 126 8.22 4.25 -13.91
C MET A 126 6.81 4.37 -14.50
N VAL A 127 6.58 5.37 -15.37
CA VAL A 127 5.29 5.69 -15.99
C VAL A 127 5.16 4.98 -17.33
#